data_AF-A0A6N6KCI4-F1
#
_entry.id   AF-A0A6N6KCI4-F1
#
_cell.length_a   1.000
_cell.length_b   1.000
_cell.length_c   1.000
_cell.angle_alpha   90.00
_cell.angle_beta   90.00
_cell.angle_gamma   90.00
#
_symmetry.space_group_name_H-M   'P 1'
#
loop_
_entity.id
_entity.type
_entity.pdbx_description
1 polymer ?
#
loop_
_entity_poly.entity_id
_entity_poly.type
_entity_poly.pdbx_seq_one_letter_code
_entity_poly.pdbx_strand_id
1 'polypeptide(L)'
;MNTIKSYDLNLEQDQFLNDYSAFRAATSQNFTYKENNYPSVYMDSDQYAYLNISSGDNLLTLIVNLEFYYVYGFKIDDQYFAYKGEAFDALNQAGFTIPAANKIPYGDAYYQIGTYEQIDSVCQESVSLQALQKSISRIVDLTIEWTDKNEDLLRVFWCLVEGIRFKGISNIVNELIAGKPYNITFAYFYYMAERWAELSVGAAYSGKVDKSIAVYELHRLQPYSG
;
A
#
# COMPACT_ATOMS: atom_id res chain seq x y z
N MET A 1 -21.65 13.18 4.33
CA MET A 1 -20.44 12.46 3.90
C MET A 1 -19.25 13.32 4.28
N ASN A 2 -18.32 12.78 5.07
CA ASN A 2 -17.00 13.41 5.19
C ASN A 2 -16.35 13.36 3.80
N THR A 3 -15.79 14.46 3.33
CA THR A 3 -15.08 14.49 2.06
C THR A 3 -13.90 13.52 2.15
N ILE A 4 -13.94 12.45 1.36
CA ILE A 4 -12.81 11.51 1.27
C ILE A 4 -11.63 12.25 0.67
N LYS A 5 -10.50 12.26 1.37
CA LYS A 5 -9.28 12.91 0.88
C LYS A 5 -8.74 12.14 -0.31
N SER A 6 -8.11 12.84 -1.23
CA SER A 6 -7.54 12.26 -2.44
C SER A 6 -6.10 12.68 -2.57
N TYR A 7 -5.23 11.74 -2.92
CA TYR A 7 -3.81 11.96 -3.13
C TYR A 7 -3.40 11.31 -4.44
N ASP A 8 -2.66 12.04 -5.26
CA ASP A 8 -2.11 11.52 -6.50
C ASP A 8 -0.70 10.97 -6.24
N LEU A 9 -0.38 9.85 -6.90
CA LEU A 9 0.94 9.23 -6.93
C LEU A 9 1.36 9.08 -8.39
N ASN A 10 2.13 10.05 -8.87
CA ASN A 10 2.58 10.13 -10.25
C ASN A 10 3.84 9.28 -10.42
N LEU A 11 3.82 8.34 -11.37
CA LEU A 11 4.99 7.51 -11.72
C LEU A 11 6.01 8.29 -12.57
N GLU A 12 6.38 9.48 -12.11
CA GLU A 12 7.29 10.43 -12.77
C GLU A 12 8.43 10.81 -11.82
N GLN A 13 9.66 10.86 -12.33
CA GLN A 13 10.89 10.92 -11.53
C GLN A 13 10.92 12.12 -10.55
N ASP A 14 10.43 13.28 -10.98
CA ASP A 14 10.48 14.51 -10.18
C ASP A 14 9.28 14.65 -9.22
N GLN A 15 8.27 13.78 -9.34
CA GLN A 15 7.01 13.91 -8.62
C GLN A 15 6.77 12.75 -7.65
N PHE A 16 7.20 11.53 -7.99
CA PHE A 16 6.88 10.32 -7.23
C PHE A 16 7.24 10.40 -5.74
N LEU A 17 8.49 10.77 -5.41
CA LEU A 17 8.91 10.89 -4.00
C LEU A 17 8.30 12.10 -3.28
N ASN A 18 7.94 13.16 -4.03
CA ASN A 18 7.24 14.32 -3.48
C ASN A 18 5.81 13.95 -3.09
N ASP A 19 5.11 13.21 -3.95
CA ASP A 19 3.77 12.68 -3.69
C ASP A 19 3.75 11.77 -2.46
N TYR A 20 4.69 10.85 -2.33
CA TYR A 20 4.85 10.05 -1.11
C TYR A 20 5.07 10.90 0.13
N SER A 21 5.94 11.90 0.03
CA SER A 21 6.27 12.76 1.17
C SER A 21 5.03 13.56 1.61
N ALA A 22 4.23 14.05 0.66
CA ALA A 22 2.97 14.72 0.92
C ALA A 22 1.94 13.78 1.56
N PHE A 23 1.75 12.57 1.00
CA PHE A 23 0.84 11.56 1.56
C PHE A 23 1.23 11.21 3.00
N ARG A 24 2.50 10.88 3.25
CA ARG A 24 3.00 10.50 4.58
C ARG A 24 2.88 11.66 5.56
N ALA A 25 3.22 12.89 5.17
CA ALA A 25 3.08 14.06 6.03
C ALA A 25 1.62 14.34 6.41
N ALA A 26 0.67 14.03 5.53
CA ALA A 26 -0.75 14.22 5.78
C ALA A 26 -1.42 13.08 6.58
N THR A 27 -0.76 11.91 6.68
CA THR A 27 -1.35 10.67 7.21
C THR A 27 -0.53 10.02 8.33
N SER A 28 0.58 10.62 8.73
CA SER A 28 1.41 10.19 9.86
C SER A 28 1.71 11.37 10.79
N GLN A 29 2.01 11.08 12.07
CA GLN A 29 2.48 12.07 13.02
C GLN A 29 3.67 11.52 13.82
N ASN A 30 4.47 12.41 14.40
CA ASN A 30 5.58 11.96 15.26
C ASN A 30 5.04 11.35 16.55
N PHE A 31 5.42 10.11 16.80
CA PHE A 31 5.29 9.42 18.07
C PHE A 31 6.66 9.42 18.77
N THR A 32 6.73 9.94 19.99
CA THR A 32 7.98 10.00 20.75
C THR A 32 8.12 8.78 21.66
N TYR A 33 9.23 8.05 21.54
CA TYR A 33 9.56 6.92 22.41
C TYR A 33 11.07 6.86 22.68
N LYS A 34 11.47 6.70 23.95
CA LYS A 34 12.89 6.71 24.38
C LYS A 34 13.70 7.84 23.72
N GLU A 35 13.20 9.08 23.82
CA GLU A 35 13.82 10.31 23.28
C GLU A 35 13.95 10.37 21.74
N ASN A 36 13.46 9.36 21.01
CA ASN A 36 13.45 9.33 19.56
C ASN A 36 12.04 9.65 19.03
N ASN A 37 11.98 10.32 17.87
CA ASN A 37 10.73 10.61 17.17
C ASN A 37 10.56 9.67 15.98
N TYR A 38 9.42 9.01 15.92
CA TYR A 38 9.05 8.07 14.88
C TYR A 38 7.81 8.57 14.15
N PRO A 39 7.88 8.92 12.85
CA PRO A 39 6.69 9.17 12.06
C PRO A 39 5.84 7.89 12.07
N SER A 40 4.63 7.96 12.61
CA SER A 40 3.80 6.78 12.86
C SER A 40 2.38 7.00 12.36
N VAL A 41 1.72 5.91 12.01
CA VAL A 41 0.27 5.93 11.75
C VAL A 41 -0.47 6.47 12.98
N TYR A 42 -1.49 7.29 12.75
CA TYR A 42 -2.26 7.92 13.83
C TYR A 42 -3.75 8.10 13.55
N MET A 43 -4.15 7.74 12.34
CA MET A 43 -5.53 7.90 11.89
C MET A 43 -6.38 6.77 12.45
N ASP A 44 -7.67 7.04 12.61
CA ASP A 44 -8.66 6.09 13.12
C ASP A 44 -9.10 5.11 12.01
N SER A 45 -9.70 3.99 12.42
CA SER A 45 -10.11 2.88 11.55
C SER A 45 -11.17 3.24 10.51
N ASP A 46 -11.94 4.32 10.74
CA ASP A 46 -12.99 4.81 9.85
C ASP A 46 -12.51 5.91 8.88
N GLN A 47 -11.21 6.21 8.87
CA GLN A 47 -10.62 7.23 8.01
C GLN A 47 -10.02 6.60 6.74
N TYR A 48 -10.52 7.05 5.60
CA TYR A 48 -10.10 6.57 4.28
C TYR A 48 -9.58 7.69 3.40
N ALA A 49 -8.71 7.33 2.46
CA ALA A 49 -8.30 8.20 1.36
C ALA A 49 -8.29 7.47 0.03
N TYR A 50 -8.48 8.22 -1.06
CA TYR A 50 -8.10 7.77 -2.39
C TYR A 50 -6.61 7.96 -2.61
N LEU A 51 -5.95 6.91 -3.11
CA LEU A 51 -4.62 6.99 -3.70
C LEU A 51 -4.77 6.75 -5.21
N ASN A 52 -4.62 7.81 -5.99
CA ASN A 52 -4.77 7.82 -7.43
C ASN A 52 -3.41 7.56 -8.09
N ILE A 53 -3.30 6.51 -8.88
CA ILE A 53 -2.05 6.11 -9.53
C ILE A 53 -2.25 6.19 -11.04
N SER A 54 -1.60 7.17 -11.66
CA SER A 54 -1.63 7.39 -13.10
C SER A 54 -0.50 6.63 -13.79
N SER A 55 -0.83 5.84 -14.82
CA SER A 55 0.16 5.12 -15.63
C SER A 55 -0.27 5.04 -17.09
N GLY A 56 0.31 5.91 -17.92
CA GLY A 56 -0.17 6.12 -19.28
C GLY A 56 -1.62 6.62 -19.27
N ASP A 57 -2.49 5.95 -20.01
CA ASP A 57 -3.93 6.27 -20.06
C ASP A 57 -4.73 5.61 -18.91
N ASN A 58 -4.07 4.86 -18.02
CA ASN A 58 -4.73 4.14 -16.93
C ASN A 58 -4.73 4.98 -15.65
N LEU A 59 -5.88 5.01 -14.96
CA LEU A 59 -6.02 5.54 -13.61
C LEU A 59 -6.49 4.44 -12.66
N LEU A 60 -5.59 3.99 -11.78
CA LEU A 60 -5.93 3.08 -10.69
C LEU A 60 -6.15 3.88 -9.42
N THR A 61 -7.37 3.89 -8.89
CA THR A 61 -7.66 4.53 -7.60
C THR A 61 -7.82 3.46 -6.52
N LEU A 62 -6.94 3.47 -5.52
CA LEU A 62 -7.03 2.62 -4.34
C LEU A 62 -7.83 3.34 -3.24
N ILE A 63 -8.66 2.60 -2.52
CA ILE A 63 -9.33 3.08 -1.30
C ILE A 63 -8.54 2.55 -0.12
N VAL A 64 -7.79 3.43 0.53
CA VAL A 64 -6.83 3.09 1.57
C VAL A 64 -7.40 3.46 2.93
N ASN A 65 -7.50 2.49 3.84
CA ASN A 65 -7.70 2.73 5.27
C ASN A 65 -6.43 3.38 5.84
N LEU A 66 -6.56 4.49 6.56
CA LEU A 66 -5.42 5.27 7.01
C LEU A 66 -4.84 4.83 8.36
N GLU A 67 -5.53 3.94 9.09
CA GLU A 67 -5.02 3.37 10.34
C GLU A 67 -3.78 2.51 10.10
N PHE A 68 -3.81 1.66 9.06
CA PHE A 68 -2.69 0.76 8.73
C PHE A 68 -2.22 0.84 7.27
N TYR A 69 -2.77 1.73 6.47
CA TYR A 69 -2.55 1.81 5.02
C TYR A 69 -2.96 0.54 4.27
N TYR A 70 -3.97 -0.18 4.75
CA TYR A 70 -4.54 -1.32 4.05
C TYR A 70 -5.45 -0.85 2.90
N VAL A 71 -5.39 -1.56 1.78
CA VAL A 71 -6.26 -1.29 0.63
C VAL A 71 -7.54 -2.07 0.83
N TYR A 72 -8.64 -1.36 1.10
CA TYR A 72 -9.95 -1.99 1.31
C TYR A 72 -10.71 -2.19 -0.01
N GLY A 73 -10.34 -1.42 -1.04
CA GLY A 73 -11.03 -1.49 -2.30
C GLY A 73 -10.45 -0.57 -3.37
N PHE A 74 -11.24 -0.40 -4.43
CA PHE A 74 -10.84 0.30 -5.63
C PHE A 74 -11.96 1.19 -6.13
N LYS A 75 -11.60 2.28 -6.81
CA LYS A 75 -12.49 3.03 -7.68
C LYS A 75 -11.95 2.91 -9.12
N ILE A 76 -12.72 2.31 -10.01
CA ILE A 76 -12.37 2.10 -11.43
C ILE A 76 -13.59 2.48 -12.26
N ASP A 77 -13.44 3.36 -13.25
CA ASP A 77 -14.54 3.87 -14.09
C ASP A 77 -15.78 4.33 -13.28
N ASP A 78 -15.52 5.12 -12.24
CA ASP A 78 -16.53 5.61 -11.27
C ASP A 78 -17.31 4.54 -10.50
N GLN A 79 -16.93 3.26 -10.63
CA GLN A 79 -17.47 2.15 -9.86
C GLN A 79 -16.58 1.83 -8.67
N TYR A 80 -17.20 1.50 -7.54
CA TYR A 80 -16.51 1.05 -6.35
C TYR A 80 -16.48 -0.47 -6.27
N PHE A 81 -15.35 -1.01 -5.85
CA PHE A 81 -15.09 -2.43 -5.60
C PHE A 81 -14.46 -2.58 -4.22
N ALA A 82 -14.75 -3.68 -3.51
CA ALA A 82 -14.14 -3.93 -2.21
C ALA A 82 -13.92 -5.42 -1.96
N TYR A 83 -12.88 -5.73 -1.18
CA TYR A 83 -12.62 -7.08 -0.68
C TYR A 83 -13.76 -7.59 0.19
N LYS A 84 -14.11 -8.87 0.07
CA LYS A 84 -15.16 -9.46 0.91
C LYS A 84 -14.74 -9.40 2.39
N GLY A 85 -15.73 -9.32 3.27
CA GLY A 85 -15.51 -9.28 4.72
C GLY A 85 -15.47 -7.85 5.23
N GLU A 86 -14.57 -7.58 6.18
CA GLU A 86 -14.47 -6.31 6.89
C GLU A 86 -14.37 -5.12 5.93
N ALA A 87 -13.54 -5.21 4.89
CA ALA A 87 -13.36 -4.13 3.94
C ALA A 87 -14.67 -3.71 3.23
N PHE A 88 -15.46 -4.69 2.75
CA PHE A 88 -16.76 -4.42 2.14
C PHE A 88 -17.73 -3.78 3.12
N ASP A 89 -17.83 -4.30 4.34
CA ASP A 89 -18.77 -3.83 5.34
C ASP A 89 -18.39 -2.41 5.83
N ALA A 90 -17.12 -2.19 6.12
CA ALA A 90 -16.58 -0.92 6.59
C ALA A 90 -16.69 0.19 5.53
N LEU A 91 -16.39 -0.11 4.26
CA LEU A 91 -16.58 0.87 3.18
C LEU A 91 -18.06 1.20 2.96
N ASN A 92 -18.98 0.22 2.98
CA ASN A 92 -20.41 0.55 2.89
C ASN A 92 -20.89 1.40 4.08
N GLN A 93 -20.42 1.09 5.30
CA GLN A 93 -20.72 1.90 6.49
C GLN A 93 -20.16 3.33 6.39
N ALA A 94 -18.99 3.50 5.77
CA ALA A 94 -18.37 4.80 5.50
C ALA A 94 -19.06 5.58 4.34
N GLY A 95 -20.06 4.98 3.69
CA GLY A 95 -20.89 5.64 2.68
C GLY A 95 -20.47 5.38 1.23
N PHE A 96 -19.51 4.49 0.98
CA PHE A 96 -19.20 4.03 -0.36
C PHE A 96 -20.33 3.12 -0.84
N THR A 97 -20.99 3.45 -1.95
CA THR A 97 -22.07 2.62 -2.49
C THR A 97 -21.47 1.51 -3.35
N ILE A 98 -21.32 0.30 -2.77
CA ILE A 98 -20.68 -0.83 -3.44
C ILE A 98 -21.73 -1.91 -3.75
N PRO A 99 -22.09 -2.13 -5.03
CA PRO A 99 -22.99 -3.21 -5.41
C PRO A 99 -22.44 -4.57 -4.98
N ALA A 100 -23.32 -5.52 -4.63
CA ALA A 100 -22.89 -6.88 -4.29
C ALA A 100 -22.10 -7.57 -5.43
N ALA A 101 -22.39 -7.24 -6.69
CA ALA A 101 -21.66 -7.72 -7.86
C ALA A 101 -20.21 -7.20 -7.94
N ASN A 102 -19.91 -6.08 -7.28
CA ASN A 102 -18.57 -5.48 -7.26
C ASN A 102 -17.74 -5.93 -6.03
N LYS A 103 -18.22 -6.95 -5.31
CA LYS A 103 -17.49 -7.57 -4.22
C LYS A 103 -16.41 -8.49 -4.78
N ILE A 104 -15.16 -8.24 -4.40
CA ILE A 104 -14.03 -9.09 -4.73
C ILE A 104 -14.16 -10.40 -3.94
N PRO A 105 -13.97 -11.58 -4.55
CA PRO A 105 -14.35 -12.86 -3.95
C PRO A 105 -13.42 -13.36 -2.84
N TYR A 106 -12.46 -12.55 -2.40
CA TYR A 106 -11.48 -12.82 -1.35
C TYR A 106 -11.21 -11.59 -0.49
N GLY A 107 -10.55 -11.80 0.66
CA GLY A 107 -10.18 -10.73 1.59
C GLY A 107 -8.93 -9.96 1.13
N ASP A 108 -8.52 -8.97 1.91
CA ASP A 108 -7.48 -7.98 1.57
C ASP A 108 -6.06 -8.37 2.00
N ALA A 109 -5.89 -9.44 2.78
CA ALA A 109 -4.56 -9.93 3.14
C ALA A 109 -3.87 -10.63 1.94
N TYR A 110 -2.52 -10.57 1.85
CA TYR A 110 -1.79 -11.14 0.72
C TYR A 110 -2.09 -12.62 0.47
N TYR A 111 -2.16 -13.43 1.52
CA TYR A 111 -2.50 -14.86 1.43
C TYR A 111 -3.96 -15.14 1.06
N GLN A 112 -4.82 -14.12 1.07
CA GLN A 112 -6.18 -14.18 0.56
C GLN A 112 -6.26 -13.69 -0.88
N ILE A 113 -5.42 -12.72 -1.26
CA ILE A 113 -5.30 -12.22 -2.63
C ILE A 113 -4.70 -13.29 -3.53
N GLY A 114 -3.54 -13.87 -3.18
CA GLY A 114 -2.86 -14.88 -3.98
C GLY A 114 -2.77 -16.23 -3.27
N THR A 115 -2.74 -17.33 -4.03
CA THR A 115 -2.32 -18.62 -3.47
C THR A 115 -0.83 -18.59 -3.09
N TYR A 116 -0.39 -19.57 -2.32
CA TYR A 116 1.03 -19.73 -1.99
C TYR A 116 1.90 -19.79 -3.26
N GLU A 117 1.46 -20.54 -4.27
CA GLU A 117 2.16 -20.67 -5.55
C GLU A 117 2.24 -19.36 -6.32
N GLN A 118 1.17 -18.55 -6.29
CA GLN A 118 1.16 -17.22 -6.92
C GLN A 118 2.12 -16.27 -6.19
N ILE A 119 2.10 -16.25 -4.85
CA ILE A 119 3.02 -15.42 -4.04
C ILE A 119 4.48 -15.83 -4.30
N ASP A 120 4.78 -17.13 -4.27
CA ASP A 120 6.13 -17.65 -4.54
C ASP A 120 6.60 -17.32 -5.96
N SER A 121 5.72 -17.48 -6.96
CA SER A 121 6.02 -17.10 -8.34
C SER A 121 6.39 -15.63 -8.46
N VAL A 122 5.57 -14.71 -7.91
CA VAL A 122 5.88 -13.28 -7.97
C VAL A 122 7.18 -12.96 -7.22
N CYS A 123 7.45 -13.60 -6.07
CA CYS A 123 8.68 -13.41 -5.31
C CYS A 123 9.96 -13.72 -6.12
N GLN A 124 9.89 -14.62 -7.09
CA GLN A 124 11.02 -14.99 -7.96
C GLN A 124 11.27 -13.97 -9.09
N GLU A 125 10.34 -13.05 -9.34
CA GLU A 125 10.44 -12.07 -10.41
C GLU A 125 11.29 -10.86 -10.02
N SER A 126 12.07 -10.36 -10.97
CA SER A 126 12.76 -9.07 -10.84
C SER A 126 11.76 -7.92 -10.83
N VAL A 127 11.95 -6.97 -9.91
CA VAL A 127 11.15 -5.75 -9.87
C VAL A 127 11.51 -4.87 -11.08
N SER A 128 10.51 -4.44 -11.83
CA SER A 128 10.69 -3.53 -12.97
C SER A 128 9.53 -2.57 -13.12
N LEU A 129 9.79 -1.38 -13.69
CA LEU A 129 8.75 -0.41 -14.01
C LEU A 129 7.74 -0.99 -15.01
N GLN A 130 8.22 -1.74 -16.01
CA GLN A 130 7.36 -2.36 -17.01
C GLN A 130 6.36 -3.34 -16.39
N ALA A 131 6.80 -4.19 -15.45
CA ALA A 131 5.92 -5.11 -14.75
C ALA A 131 4.87 -4.35 -13.94
N LEU A 132 5.28 -3.31 -13.20
CA LEU A 132 4.37 -2.47 -12.43
C LEU A 132 3.30 -1.80 -13.31
N GLN A 133 3.71 -1.15 -14.40
CA GLN A 133 2.78 -0.45 -15.31
C GLN A 133 1.82 -1.42 -16.00
N LYS A 134 2.30 -2.60 -16.41
CA LYS A 134 1.45 -3.67 -16.97
C LYS A 134 0.45 -4.19 -15.94
N SER A 135 0.86 -4.35 -14.67
CA SER A 135 -0.05 -4.77 -13.62
C SER A 135 -1.13 -3.71 -13.34
N ILE A 136 -0.78 -2.42 -13.34
CA ILE A 136 -1.76 -1.33 -13.25
C ILE A 136 -2.79 -1.43 -14.38
N SER A 137 -2.34 -1.59 -15.64
CA SER A 137 -3.25 -1.68 -16.77
C SER A 137 -4.19 -2.89 -16.69
N ARG A 138 -3.68 -4.04 -16.20
CA ARG A 138 -4.50 -5.25 -16.01
C ARG A 138 -5.50 -5.12 -14.87
N ILE A 139 -5.16 -4.42 -13.79
CA ILE A 139 -6.06 -4.23 -12.66
C ILE A 139 -7.26 -3.35 -13.06
N VAL A 140 -7.03 -2.27 -13.80
CA VAL A 140 -8.10 -1.36 -14.23
C VAL A 140 -8.98 -1.93 -15.34
N ASP A 141 -8.50 -2.96 -16.06
CA ASP A 141 -9.29 -3.64 -17.08
C ASP A 141 -10.43 -4.45 -16.44
N LEU A 142 -11.65 -3.93 -16.50
CA LEU A 142 -12.85 -4.56 -15.95
C LEU A 142 -13.31 -5.80 -16.72
N THR A 143 -12.69 -6.14 -17.86
CA THR A 143 -12.95 -7.39 -18.59
C THR A 143 -12.19 -8.59 -18.03
N ILE A 144 -11.19 -8.33 -17.17
CA ILE A 144 -10.42 -9.35 -16.47
C ILE A 144 -11.06 -9.64 -15.12
N GLU A 145 -11.27 -10.91 -14.82
CA GLU A 145 -11.80 -11.35 -13.52
C GLU A 145 -10.83 -11.05 -12.38
N TRP A 146 -11.37 -10.77 -11.18
CA TRP A 146 -10.54 -10.43 -10.02
C TRP A 146 -9.52 -11.52 -9.66
N THR A 147 -9.86 -12.80 -9.82
CA THR A 147 -8.95 -13.92 -9.57
C THR A 147 -7.77 -13.96 -10.53
N ASP A 148 -7.92 -13.39 -11.72
CA ASP A 148 -6.87 -13.33 -12.75
C ASP A 148 -5.97 -12.09 -12.59
N LYS A 149 -6.28 -11.24 -11.60
CA LYS A 149 -5.53 -10.03 -11.21
C LYS A 149 -4.64 -10.25 -9.98
N ASN A 150 -4.70 -11.42 -9.34
CA ASN A 150 -4.06 -11.66 -8.04
C ASN A 150 -2.56 -11.28 -8.02
N GLU A 151 -1.78 -11.78 -8.97
CA GLU A 151 -0.35 -11.46 -9.04
C GLU A 151 -0.09 -10.00 -9.40
N ASP A 152 -0.94 -9.38 -10.23
CA ASP A 152 -0.85 -7.96 -10.57
C ASP A 152 -1.08 -7.08 -9.33
N LEU A 153 -2.07 -7.44 -8.51
CA LEU A 153 -2.32 -6.79 -7.22
C LEU A 153 -1.13 -6.90 -6.28
N LEU A 154 -0.51 -8.08 -6.18
CA LEU A 154 0.70 -8.27 -5.37
C LEU A 154 1.85 -7.35 -5.83
N ARG A 155 2.13 -7.31 -7.14
CA ARG A 155 3.17 -6.42 -7.70
C ARG A 155 2.88 -4.94 -7.40
N VAL A 156 1.64 -4.49 -7.58
CA VAL A 156 1.23 -3.10 -7.30
C VAL A 156 1.33 -2.79 -5.81
N PHE A 157 0.82 -3.67 -4.94
CA PHE A 157 0.82 -3.42 -3.50
C PHE A 157 2.23 -3.37 -2.95
N TRP A 158 3.07 -4.34 -3.32
CA TRP A 158 4.46 -4.37 -2.89
C TRP A 158 5.28 -3.18 -3.42
N CYS A 159 5.02 -2.70 -4.64
CA CYS A 159 5.71 -1.51 -5.15
C CYS A 159 5.21 -0.20 -4.53
N LEU A 160 3.88 -0.04 -4.39
CA LEU A 160 3.27 1.26 -4.15
C LEU A 160 2.70 1.41 -2.74
N VAL A 161 1.97 0.41 -2.25
CA VAL A 161 1.41 0.47 -0.89
C VAL A 161 2.51 0.29 0.15
N GLU A 162 3.39 -0.70 -0.04
CA GLU A 162 4.56 -0.87 0.84
C GLU A 162 5.60 0.24 0.64
N GLY A 163 5.57 0.89 -0.53
CA GLY A 163 6.26 2.14 -0.75
C GLY A 163 5.85 3.22 0.26
N ILE A 164 4.60 3.27 0.73
CA ILE A 164 4.17 4.24 1.76
C ILE A 164 4.91 3.96 3.06
N ARG A 165 4.98 2.69 3.45
CA ARG A 165 5.56 2.21 4.72
C ARG A 165 7.07 2.22 4.74
N PHE A 166 7.74 1.98 3.61
CA PHE A 166 9.19 1.85 3.52
C PHE A 166 9.81 2.81 2.50
N LYS A 167 10.71 3.68 2.97
CA LYS A 167 11.52 4.56 2.12
C LYS A 167 12.39 3.75 1.16
N GLY A 168 12.89 2.59 1.60
CA GLY A 168 13.69 1.70 0.75
C GLY A 168 12.93 1.29 -0.52
N ILE A 169 11.69 0.84 -0.37
CA ILE A 169 10.83 0.45 -1.50
C ILE A 169 10.51 1.64 -2.39
N SER A 170 10.06 2.77 -1.83
CA SER A 170 9.76 3.96 -2.65
C SER A 170 10.99 4.47 -3.40
N ASN A 171 12.19 4.40 -2.81
CA ASN A 171 13.42 4.79 -3.49
C ASN A 171 13.77 3.84 -4.64
N ILE A 172 13.61 2.53 -4.46
CA ILE A 172 13.83 1.55 -5.54
C ILE A 172 12.88 1.84 -6.71
N VAL A 173 11.59 2.04 -6.45
CA VAL A 173 10.62 2.34 -7.50
C VAL A 173 10.95 3.68 -8.19
N ASN A 174 11.40 4.69 -7.43
CA ASN A 174 11.86 5.95 -8.01
C ASN A 174 13.05 5.78 -8.97
N GLU A 175 14.03 4.93 -8.61
CA GLU A 175 15.16 4.61 -9.47
C GLU A 175 14.73 3.88 -10.75
N LEU A 176 13.75 2.97 -10.65
CA LEU A 176 13.15 2.31 -11.81
C LEU A 176 12.42 3.31 -12.73
N ILE A 177 11.69 4.28 -12.16
CA ILE A 177 11.05 5.39 -12.89
C ILE A 177 12.11 6.23 -13.63
N ALA A 178 13.27 6.47 -13.00
CA ALA A 178 14.40 7.15 -13.61
C ALA A 178 15.16 6.30 -14.68
N GLY A 179 14.65 5.11 -15.02
CA GLY A 179 15.25 4.21 -16.00
C GLY A 179 16.51 3.49 -15.51
N LYS A 180 16.80 3.52 -14.20
CA LYS A 180 17.96 2.82 -13.64
C LYS A 180 17.59 1.38 -13.30
N PRO A 181 18.32 0.37 -13.82
CA PRO A 181 18.05 -1.01 -13.49
C PRO A 181 18.37 -1.25 -12.01
N TYR A 182 17.55 -2.07 -11.36
CA TYR A 182 17.76 -2.49 -9.99
C TYR A 182 17.80 -4.02 -9.95
N ASN A 183 18.83 -4.60 -9.35
CA ASN A 183 18.94 -6.06 -9.24
C ASN A 183 18.28 -6.54 -7.93
N ILE A 184 16.95 -6.53 -7.91
CA ILE A 184 16.15 -6.97 -6.77
C ILE A 184 14.90 -7.71 -7.24
N THR A 185 14.48 -8.68 -6.45
CA THR A 185 13.24 -9.43 -6.70
C THR A 185 12.14 -9.00 -5.74
N PHE A 186 10.90 -9.34 -6.05
CA PHE A 186 9.77 -9.08 -5.16
C PHE A 186 9.87 -9.84 -3.83
N ALA A 187 10.71 -10.88 -3.71
CA ALA A 187 10.99 -11.52 -2.43
C ALA A 187 11.48 -10.53 -1.35
N TYR A 188 12.27 -9.51 -1.72
CA TYR A 188 12.66 -8.46 -0.79
C TYR A 188 11.46 -7.61 -0.35
N PHE A 189 10.61 -7.23 -1.29
CA PHE A 189 9.47 -6.35 -1.02
C PHE A 189 8.46 -7.06 -0.12
N TYR A 190 8.16 -8.33 -0.44
CA TYR A 190 7.32 -9.21 0.37
C TYR A 190 7.88 -9.41 1.79
N TYR A 191 9.18 -9.71 1.91
CA TYR A 191 9.84 -9.86 3.21
C TYR A 191 9.70 -8.61 4.09
N MET A 192 9.87 -7.43 3.51
CA MET A 192 9.71 -6.16 4.23
C MET A 192 8.24 -5.95 4.64
N ALA A 193 7.30 -6.19 3.73
CA ALA A 193 5.86 -6.03 3.95
C ALA A 193 5.36 -6.85 5.14
N GLU A 194 5.68 -8.15 5.18
CA GLU A 194 5.29 -9.09 6.24
C GLU A 194 5.86 -8.72 7.62
N ARG A 195 6.90 -7.87 7.66
CA ARG A 195 7.64 -7.53 8.88
C ARG A 195 7.45 -6.09 9.32
N TRP A 196 6.59 -5.31 8.66
CA TRP A 196 6.42 -3.89 8.98
C TRP A 196 6.12 -3.62 10.46
N ALA A 197 5.19 -4.37 11.04
CA ALA A 197 4.85 -4.29 12.46
C ALA A 197 6.05 -4.62 13.37
N GLU A 198 6.69 -5.77 13.11
CA GLU A 198 7.82 -6.27 13.89
C GLU A 198 9.01 -5.31 13.85
N LEU A 199 9.36 -4.83 12.65
CA LEU A 199 10.46 -3.89 12.44
C LEU A 199 10.17 -2.54 13.10
N SER A 200 8.93 -2.05 12.99
CA SER A 200 8.52 -0.79 13.63
C SER A 200 8.69 -0.84 15.14
N VAL A 201 8.12 -1.87 15.77
CA VAL A 201 8.18 -2.09 17.22
C VAL A 201 9.60 -2.39 17.70
N GLY A 202 10.35 -3.22 16.96
CA GLY A 202 11.74 -3.56 17.29
C GLY A 202 12.69 -2.35 17.25
N ALA A 203 12.53 -1.48 16.24
CA ALA A 203 13.27 -0.23 16.13
C ALA A 203 12.97 0.71 17.31
N ALA A 204 11.69 0.85 17.69
CA ALA A 204 11.29 1.63 18.86
C ALA A 204 11.85 1.04 20.17
N TYR A 205 11.72 -0.26 20.41
CA TYR A 205 12.25 -0.90 21.63
C TYR A 205 13.77 -0.76 21.76
N SER A 206 14.50 -0.87 20.65
CA SER A 206 15.96 -0.71 20.64
C SER A 206 16.43 0.75 20.74
N GLY A 207 15.52 1.73 20.65
CA GLY A 207 15.85 3.16 20.62
C GLY A 207 16.65 3.56 19.38
N LYS A 208 16.55 2.78 18.28
CA LYS A 208 17.28 3.02 17.03
C LYS A 208 16.28 3.19 15.89
N VAL A 209 16.27 4.36 15.28
CA VAL A 209 15.47 4.62 14.09
C VAL A 209 16.00 3.79 12.92
N ASP A 210 15.14 2.96 12.33
CA ASP A 210 15.38 2.28 11.08
C ASP A 210 15.11 3.25 9.91
N LYS A 211 16.14 3.53 9.12
CA LYS A 211 16.06 4.48 8.00
C LYS A 211 15.30 3.92 6.79
N SER A 212 15.08 2.61 6.74
CA SER A 212 14.29 1.96 5.70
C SER A 212 12.80 2.18 5.90
N ILE A 213 12.33 2.36 7.14
CA ILE A 213 10.93 2.61 7.49
C ILE A 213 10.63 4.10 7.28
N ALA A 214 9.55 4.38 6.55
CA ALA A 214 9.04 5.73 6.32
C ALA A 214 8.01 6.13 7.37
N VAL A 215 7.10 5.21 7.68
CA VAL A 215 6.03 5.39 8.66
C VAL A 215 5.94 4.11 9.49
N TYR A 216 5.88 4.25 10.81
CA TYR A 216 5.94 3.15 11.76
C TYR A 216 4.53 2.73 12.23
N GLU A 217 4.35 1.44 12.48
CA GLU A 217 3.19 0.89 13.19
C GLU A 217 3.52 0.74 14.68
N LEU A 218 3.25 1.78 15.47
CA LEU A 218 3.60 1.80 16.91
C LEU A 218 2.42 1.56 17.84
N HIS A 219 1.22 1.30 17.31
CA HIS A 219 0.02 1.01 18.12
C HIS A 219 0.19 -0.24 18.99
N ARG A 220 1.10 -1.15 18.59
CA ARG A 220 1.42 -2.39 19.31
C ARG A 220 2.47 -2.23 20.41
N LEU A 221 3.04 -1.03 20.60
CA LEU A 221 4.00 -0.80 21.69
C LEU A 221 3.31 -1.01 23.03
N GLN A 222 3.87 -1.92 23.82
CA GLN A 222 3.50 -2.02 25.23
C GLN A 222 4.12 -0.86 26.01
N PRO A 223 3.50 -0.41 27.12
CA PRO A 223 4.09 0.61 27.98
C PRO A 223 5.51 0.23 28.40
N TYR A 224 6.43 1.19 28.35
CA TYR A 224 7.79 0.99 28.83
C TYR A 224 7.77 0.77 30.35
N SER A 225 7.93 -0.48 30.79
CA SER A 225 8.29 -0.79 32.16
C SER A 225 9.79 -0.51 32.32
N GLY A 226 10.10 0.74 32.68
CA GLY A 226 11.46 1.18 33.00
C GLY A 226 12.01 0.54 34.27
#